data_AF-A0A1S2N618-F1
#
_entry.id   AF-A0A1S2N618-F1
#
_cell.length_a   1.000
_cell.length_b   1.000
_cell.length_c   1.000
_cell.angle_alpha   90.00
_cell.angle_beta   90.00
_cell.angle_gamma   90.00
#
_symmetry.space_group_name_H-M   'P 1'
#
loop_
_entity.id
_entity.type
_entity.pdbx_description
1 polymer ?
#
loop_
_entity_poly.entity_id
_entity_poly.type
_entity_poly.pdbx_seq_one_letter_code
_entity_poly.pdbx_strand_id
1 'polypeptide(L)'
;MKARRQAGFTYLGLIIFVAIIGLVGAATLKIGSLLQRAAAEEELLEIGAAFSAALDSYAAATPRGGSPYPPSLAELLKDPRSPAVRRHLRKVYVDPLTGKAEWGIVYLGGGETGVVAFHSLSTARPLKIANFDSRFKGLDNKEMISEWRFSAGERSLAPAVPTTQSGGPGVPPAPPVQEPAPAVAPPPPAPAPEAEPEPKPVPEPEPEPEPEPEPEPAEQAASPA
;
A
#
# COMPACT_ATOMS: atom_id res chain seq x y z
N MET A 1 -60.08 -19.84 -43.82
CA MET A 1 -59.54 -19.02 -42.72
C MET A 1 -58.05 -18.79 -43.01
N LYS A 2 -57.58 -17.55 -43.20
CA LYS A 2 -56.16 -17.28 -43.47
C LYS A 2 -55.41 -17.12 -42.14
N ALA A 3 -54.52 -18.06 -41.82
CA ALA A 3 -53.62 -17.94 -40.68
C ALA A 3 -52.59 -16.83 -40.95
N ARG A 4 -52.59 -15.78 -40.12
CA ARG A 4 -51.52 -14.77 -40.12
C ARG A 4 -50.24 -15.43 -39.60
N ARG A 5 -49.22 -15.54 -40.45
CA ARG A 5 -47.86 -15.88 -40.02
C ARG A 5 -47.32 -14.68 -39.25
N GLN A 6 -47.19 -14.80 -37.94
CA GLN A 6 -46.52 -13.80 -37.11
C GLN A 6 -45.04 -13.80 -37.48
N ALA A 7 -44.55 -12.68 -38.02
CA ALA A 7 -43.16 -12.54 -38.43
C ALA A 7 -42.28 -12.39 -37.17
N GLY A 8 -41.61 -13.48 -36.77
CA GLY A 8 -40.67 -13.51 -35.63
C GLY A 8 -39.39 -12.67 -35.80
N PHE A 9 -39.29 -11.86 -36.86
CA PHE A 9 -38.13 -11.02 -37.15
C PHE A 9 -37.96 -9.89 -36.14
N THR A 10 -39.05 -9.24 -35.69
CA THR A 10 -38.99 -8.17 -34.69
C THR A 10 -38.59 -8.69 -33.31
N TYR A 11 -39.05 -9.88 -32.95
CA TYR A 11 -38.66 -10.55 -31.70
C TYR A 11 -37.19 -10.95 -31.71
N LEU A 12 -36.69 -11.47 -32.85
CA LEU A 12 -35.27 -11.79 -33.01
C LEU A 12 -34.40 -10.52 -32.94
N GLY A 13 -34.84 -9.43 -33.60
CA GLY A 13 -34.19 -8.12 -33.50
C GLY A 13 -34.16 -7.58 -32.08
N LEU A 14 -35.25 -7.74 -31.30
CA LEU A 14 -35.32 -7.34 -29.89
C LEU A 14 -34.34 -8.14 -29.03
N ILE A 15 -34.29 -9.47 -29.19
CA ILE A 15 -33.33 -10.31 -28.44
C ILE A 15 -31.90 -9.92 -28.76
N ILE A 16 -31.57 -9.71 -30.04
CA ILE A 16 -30.23 -9.28 -30.45
C ILE A 16 -29.92 -7.90 -29.87
N PHE A 17 -30.87 -6.96 -29.89
CA PHE A 17 -30.68 -5.63 -29.32
C PHE A 17 -30.43 -5.67 -27.80
N VAL A 18 -31.25 -6.43 -27.06
CA VAL A 18 -31.06 -6.62 -25.62
C VAL A 18 -29.73 -7.33 -25.32
N ALA A 19 -29.34 -8.31 -26.14
CA ALA A 19 -28.05 -8.99 -26.02
C ALA A 19 -26.87 -8.03 -26.26
N ILE A 20 -26.97 -7.12 -27.23
CA ILE A 20 -25.96 -6.08 -27.49
C ILE A 20 -25.87 -5.11 -26.31
N ILE A 21 -27.00 -4.64 -25.77
CA ILE A 21 -27.00 -3.76 -24.60
C ILE A 21 -26.38 -4.48 -23.38
N GLY A 22 -26.74 -5.74 -23.15
CA GLY A 22 -26.17 -6.55 -22.08
C GLY A 22 -24.66 -6.74 -22.21
N LEU A 23 -24.16 -6.99 -23.43
CA LEU A 23 -22.74 -7.14 -23.71
C LEU A 23 -21.97 -5.83 -23.49
N VAL A 24 -22.50 -4.70 -23.96
CA VAL A 24 -21.86 -3.38 -23.80
C VAL A 24 -21.84 -2.96 -22.32
N GLY A 25 -22.94 -3.19 -21.58
CA GLY A 25 -23.02 -2.86 -20.15
C GLY A 25 -22.08 -3.68 -19.27
N ALA A 26 -21.80 -4.94 -19.63
CA ALA A 26 -20.87 -5.78 -18.87
C ALA A 26 -19.40 -5.31 -18.96
N ALA A 27 -19.02 -4.64 -20.06
CA ALA A 27 -17.63 -4.21 -20.28
C ALA A 27 -17.20 -3.03 -19.40
N THR A 28 -18.14 -2.18 -18.93
CA THR A 28 -17.82 -0.94 -18.20
C THR A 28 -17.44 -1.13 -16.73
N LEU A 29 -17.74 -2.28 -16.12
CA LEU A 29 -17.59 -2.47 -14.66
C LEU A 29 -16.14 -2.58 -14.18
N LYS A 30 -15.21 -3.02 -15.04
CA LYS A 30 -13.81 -3.30 -14.62
C LYS A 30 -12.93 -2.04 -14.48
N ILE A 31 -13.33 -0.92 -15.06
CA ILE A 31 -12.57 0.35 -15.00
C ILE A 31 -12.63 0.98 -13.59
N GLY A 32 -13.74 0.77 -12.87
CA GLY A 32 -13.98 1.46 -11.59
C GLY A 32 -12.99 1.10 -10.48
N SER A 33 -12.60 -0.17 -10.36
CA SER A 33 -11.69 -0.62 -9.30
C SER A 33 -10.27 -0.08 -9.46
N LEU A 34 -9.78 0.05 -10.70
CA LEU A 34 -8.47 0.64 -10.99
C LEU A 34 -8.46 2.14 -10.68
N LEU A 35 -9.51 2.87 -11.06
CA LEU A 35 -9.62 4.29 -10.75
C LEU A 35 -9.71 4.54 -9.24
N GLN A 36 -10.51 3.73 -8.53
CA GLN A 36 -10.61 3.82 -7.07
C GLN A 36 -9.27 3.53 -6.40
N ARG A 37 -8.52 2.53 -6.88
CA ARG A 37 -7.19 2.21 -6.35
C ARG A 37 -6.19 3.34 -6.61
N ALA A 38 -6.19 3.93 -7.80
CA ALA A 38 -5.34 5.06 -8.12
C ALA A 38 -5.66 6.27 -7.22
N ALA A 39 -6.95 6.56 -6.98
CA ALA A 39 -7.38 7.61 -6.08
C ALA A 39 -6.95 7.36 -4.62
N ALA A 40 -7.08 6.12 -4.13
CA ALA A 40 -6.61 5.74 -2.80
C ALA A 40 -5.09 5.89 -2.65
N GLU A 41 -4.32 5.57 -3.69
CA GLU A 41 -2.86 5.75 -3.68
C GLU A 41 -2.46 7.24 -3.72
N GLU A 42 -3.17 8.06 -4.48
CA GLU A 42 -2.98 9.51 -4.47
C GLU A 42 -3.32 10.13 -3.10
N GLU A 43 -4.42 9.70 -2.49
CA GLU A 43 -4.80 10.10 -1.13
C GLU A 43 -3.73 9.66 -0.11
N LEU A 44 -3.16 8.47 -0.26
CA LEU A 44 -2.05 8.00 0.57
C LEU A 44 -0.83 8.93 0.47
N LEU A 45 -0.50 9.40 -0.73
CA LEU A 45 0.60 10.35 -0.93
C LEU A 45 0.30 11.70 -0.26
N GLU A 46 -0.92 12.22 -0.36
CA GLU A 46 -1.31 13.45 0.32
C GLU A 46 -1.27 13.32 1.85
N ILE A 47 -1.74 12.20 2.39
CA ILE A 47 -1.62 11.89 3.81
C ILE A 47 -0.12 11.79 4.20
N GLY A 48 0.68 11.12 3.38
CA GLY A 48 2.13 11.03 3.54
C GLY A 48 2.80 12.40 3.60
N ALA A 49 2.40 13.34 2.73
CA ALA A 49 2.88 14.71 2.76
C ALA A 49 2.48 15.44 4.05
N ALA A 50 1.27 15.20 4.58
CA ALA A 50 0.84 15.75 5.86
C ALA A 50 1.70 15.22 7.03
N PHE A 51 2.09 13.94 7.00
CA PHE A 51 3.01 13.37 7.98
C PHE A 51 4.42 13.96 7.86
N SER A 52 4.97 14.04 6.66
CA SER A 52 6.27 14.68 6.40
C SER A 52 6.29 16.13 6.90
N ALA A 53 5.27 16.92 6.56
CA ALA A 53 5.13 18.30 7.01
C ALA A 53 4.98 18.42 8.53
N ALA A 54 4.30 17.47 9.18
CA ALA A 54 4.19 17.44 10.64
C ALA A 54 5.53 17.14 11.31
N LEU A 55 6.32 16.21 10.77
CA LEU A 55 7.69 15.92 11.23
C LEU A 55 8.60 17.15 11.05
N ASP A 56 8.55 17.81 9.89
CA ASP A 56 9.30 19.03 9.63
C ASP A 56 8.90 20.17 10.59
N SER A 57 7.60 20.33 10.82
CA SER A 57 7.07 21.33 11.75
C SER A 57 7.50 21.07 13.20
N TYR A 58 7.53 19.80 13.62
CA TYR A 58 8.01 19.39 14.94
C TYR A 58 9.51 19.65 15.11
N ALA A 59 10.30 19.29 14.11
CA ALA A 59 11.74 19.55 14.09
C ALA A 59 12.04 21.06 14.16
N ALA A 60 11.30 21.88 13.40
CA ALA A 60 11.43 23.34 13.42
C ALA A 60 11.00 23.98 14.75
N ALA A 61 10.06 23.36 15.47
CA ALA A 61 9.61 23.80 16.79
C ALA A 61 10.58 23.43 17.92
N THR A 62 11.51 22.50 17.67
CA THR A 62 12.41 21.97 18.68
C THR A 62 13.50 23.01 19.04
N PRO A 63 13.64 23.39 20.32
CA PRO A 63 14.72 24.28 20.77
C PRO A 63 16.11 23.67 20.52
N ARG A 64 17.13 24.51 20.37
CA ARG A 64 18.52 24.04 20.20
C ARG A 64 18.92 23.12 21.37
N GLY A 65 19.40 21.92 21.04
CA GLY A 65 19.79 20.88 22.00
C GLY A 65 18.72 19.82 22.28
N GLY A 66 17.48 20.02 21.81
CA GLY A 66 16.44 18.99 21.86
C GLY A 66 16.51 18.02 20.68
N SER A 67 15.93 16.82 20.85
CA SER A 67 15.77 15.86 19.75
C SER A 67 14.73 16.38 18.74
N PRO A 68 15.09 16.53 17.45
CA PRO A 68 14.18 17.02 16.42
C PRO A 68 13.16 15.96 15.97
N TYR A 69 13.26 14.73 16.50
CA TYR A 69 12.33 13.65 16.20
C TYR A 69 11.34 13.48 17.35
N PRO A 70 10.03 13.39 17.06
CA PRO A 70 9.05 13.09 18.09
C PRO A 70 9.22 11.63 18.56
N PRO A 71 9.08 11.32 19.85
CA PRO A 71 9.17 9.96 20.36
C PRO A 71 7.99 9.08 19.91
N SER A 72 6.82 9.66 19.61
CA SER A 72 5.66 8.93 19.12
C SER A 72 4.75 9.78 18.23
N LEU A 73 3.82 9.13 17.52
CA LEU A 73 2.77 9.80 16.73
C LEU A 73 1.89 10.73 17.58
N ALA A 74 1.68 10.40 18.86
CA ALA A 74 0.85 11.19 19.76
C ALA A 74 1.43 12.61 19.98
N GLU A 75 2.75 12.76 19.99
CA GLU A 75 3.39 14.07 20.15
C GLU A 75 3.23 14.96 18.92
N LEU A 76 3.01 14.39 17.72
CA LEU A 76 2.65 15.19 16.55
C LEU A 76 1.24 15.80 16.68
N LEU A 77 0.32 15.12 17.37
CA LEU A 77 -1.03 15.65 17.60
C LEU A 77 -1.05 16.73 18.68
N LYS A 78 -0.22 16.58 19.71
CA LYS A 78 -0.12 17.51 20.83
C LYS A 78 1.31 17.50 21.37
N ASP A 79 2.05 18.55 21.06
CA ASP A 79 3.41 18.73 21.55
C ASP A 79 3.39 19.15 23.05
N PRO A 80 3.96 18.35 23.96
CA PRO A 80 4.02 18.68 25.39
C PRO A 80 5.11 19.70 25.74
N ARG A 81 6.04 19.99 24.83
CA ARG A 81 7.20 20.87 25.08
C ARG A 81 6.85 22.35 24.99
N SER A 82 5.74 22.66 24.30
CA SER A 82 5.26 24.02 24.13
C SER A 82 4.31 24.40 25.27
N PRO A 83 4.47 25.57 25.92
CA PRO A 83 3.56 26.04 26.98
C PRO A 83 2.15 26.35 26.45
N ALA A 84 2.02 26.60 25.15
CA ALA A 84 0.74 26.65 24.43
C ALA A 84 0.52 25.34 23.65
N VAL A 85 -0.74 24.91 23.51
CA VAL A 85 -1.09 23.70 22.76
C VAL A 85 -0.69 23.86 21.30
N ARG A 86 0.39 23.19 20.90
CA ARG A 86 0.88 23.16 19.51
C ARG A 86 0.57 21.81 18.90
N ARG A 87 -0.09 21.82 17.73
CA ARG A 87 -0.48 20.61 16.99
C ARG A 87 0.22 20.65 15.63
N HIS A 88 1.08 19.68 15.37
CA HIS A 88 1.79 19.56 14.09
C HIS A 88 0.97 18.73 13.09
N LEU A 89 0.18 17.79 13.60
CA LEU A 89 -0.76 16.98 12.85
C LEU A 89 -2.18 17.27 13.32
N ARG A 90 -3.12 17.45 12.38
CA ARG A 90 -4.51 17.80 12.70
C ARG A 90 -5.27 16.64 13.34
N LYS A 91 -5.10 15.44 12.79
CA LYS A 91 -5.75 14.19 13.21
C LYS A 91 -4.89 13.01 12.78
N VAL A 92 -5.13 11.84 13.39
CA VAL A 92 -4.62 10.58 12.83
C VAL A 92 -5.44 10.28 11.58
N TYR A 93 -4.77 10.14 10.44
CA TYR A 93 -5.41 9.77 9.19
C TYR A 93 -5.67 8.28 9.13
N VAL A 94 -6.73 7.89 8.43
CA VAL A 94 -6.99 6.49 8.08
C VAL A 94 -6.20 6.20 6.83
N ASP A 95 -5.50 5.07 6.79
CA ASP A 95 -4.83 4.59 5.59
C ASP A 95 -5.89 4.17 4.56
N PRO A 96 -5.96 4.80 3.37
CA PRO A 96 -6.99 4.55 2.38
C PRO A 96 -6.89 3.16 1.74
N LEU A 97 -5.75 2.46 1.86
CA LEU A 97 -5.57 1.11 1.32
C LEU A 97 -5.95 0.02 2.33
N THR A 98 -5.66 0.21 3.62
CA THR A 98 -6.00 -0.76 4.67
C THR A 98 -7.33 -0.47 5.36
N GLY A 99 -7.85 0.76 5.24
CA GLY A 99 -9.06 1.21 5.90
C GLY A 99 -8.91 1.43 7.42
N LYS A 100 -7.67 1.39 7.95
CA LYS A 100 -7.37 1.51 9.38
C LYS A 100 -6.55 2.75 9.68
N ALA A 101 -6.70 3.31 10.88
CA ALA A 101 -5.84 4.38 11.38
C ALA A 101 -4.54 3.85 12.00
N GLU A 102 -4.00 2.76 11.44
CA GLU A 102 -2.80 2.06 11.90
C GLU A 102 -1.67 2.32 10.91
N TRP A 103 -0.54 2.81 11.40
CA TRP A 103 0.60 3.21 10.58
C TRP A 103 1.85 2.49 11.04
N GLY A 104 2.68 2.07 10.09
CA GLY A 104 4.03 1.63 10.36
C GLY A 104 4.91 2.83 10.72
N ILE A 105 5.73 2.67 11.76
CA ILE A 105 6.57 3.73 12.32
C ILE A 105 8.03 3.28 12.21
N VAL A 106 8.87 4.13 11.61
CA VAL A 106 10.31 3.92 11.53
C VAL A 106 10.98 4.80 12.58
N TYR A 107 11.66 4.17 13.53
CA TYR A 107 12.39 4.84 14.60
C TYR A 107 13.86 5.05 14.26
N LEU A 108 14.47 6.04 14.91
CA LEU A 108 15.87 6.37 14.77
C LEU A 108 16.75 5.23 15.30
N GLY A 109 17.67 4.74 14.48
CA GLY A 109 18.60 3.68 14.87
C GLY A 109 17.93 2.33 15.19
N GLY A 110 16.67 2.12 14.77
CA GLY A 110 15.93 0.88 15.02
C GLY A 110 15.50 0.67 16.47
N GLY A 111 15.56 1.71 17.30
CA GLY A 111 15.03 1.67 18.68
C GLY A 111 13.51 1.83 18.75
N GLU A 112 13.02 2.26 19.90
CA GLU A 112 11.58 2.46 20.17
C GLU A 112 11.18 3.95 20.26
N THR A 113 12.12 4.88 20.05
CA THR A 113 11.90 6.31 20.17
C THR A 113 12.55 7.10 19.06
N GLY A 114 12.01 8.29 18.77
CA GLY A 114 12.46 9.17 17.71
C GLY A 114 11.96 8.70 16.34
N VAL A 115 10.69 8.98 16.05
CA VAL A 115 10.05 8.69 14.77
C VAL A 115 10.71 9.50 13.65
N VAL A 116 11.23 8.80 12.66
CA VAL A 116 11.90 9.36 11.48
C VAL A 116 10.96 9.35 10.27
N ALA A 117 10.16 8.29 10.14
CA ALA A 117 9.24 8.13 9.02
C ALA A 117 7.99 7.35 9.40
N PHE A 118 6.93 7.55 8.63
CA PHE A 118 5.71 6.75 8.64
C PHE A 118 5.55 6.01 7.32
N HIS A 119 4.93 4.84 7.34
CA HIS A 119 4.56 4.10 6.14
C HIS A 119 3.24 3.36 6.32
N SER A 120 2.57 3.04 5.22
CA SER A 120 1.37 2.20 5.25
C SER A 120 1.74 0.75 5.57
N LEU A 121 0.81 0.00 6.15
CA LEU A 121 0.95 -1.43 6.42
C LEU A 121 0.51 -2.30 5.22
N SER A 122 0.10 -1.68 4.11
CA SER A 122 -0.34 -2.39 2.92
C SER A 122 0.83 -3.08 2.19
N THR A 123 0.66 -4.37 1.88
CA THR A 123 1.57 -5.16 1.04
C THR A 123 1.22 -5.10 -0.45
N ALA A 124 0.28 -4.23 -0.83
CA ALA A 124 -0.10 -4.05 -2.21
C ALA A 124 1.06 -3.48 -3.05
N ARG A 125 1.13 -3.88 -4.32
CA ARG A 125 2.06 -3.29 -5.29
C ARG A 125 1.61 -1.86 -5.65
N PRO A 126 2.52 -0.87 -5.69
CA PRO A 126 2.16 0.48 -6.09
C PRO A 126 1.81 0.57 -7.58
N LEU A 127 0.90 1.47 -7.92
CA LEU A 127 0.58 1.84 -9.31
C LEU A 127 1.56 2.90 -9.82
N LYS A 128 1.95 3.85 -8.97
CA LYS A 128 2.96 4.88 -9.24
C LYS A 128 4.35 4.35 -8.89
N ILE A 129 5.19 4.18 -9.91
CA ILE A 129 6.53 3.62 -9.73
C ILE A 129 7.61 4.71 -9.71
N ALA A 130 7.33 5.86 -10.36
CA ALA A 130 8.29 6.95 -10.53
C ALA A 130 7.61 8.32 -10.70
N ASN A 131 8.45 9.34 -10.91
CA ASN A 131 8.05 10.73 -11.13
C ASN A 131 7.23 11.28 -9.95
N PHE A 132 7.70 10.99 -8.74
CA PHE A 132 7.15 11.58 -7.52
C PHE A 132 7.57 13.04 -7.40
N ASP A 133 6.76 13.81 -6.70
CA ASP A 133 7.14 15.17 -6.31
C ASP A 133 8.43 15.15 -5.47
N SER A 134 9.23 16.20 -5.57
CA SER A 134 10.45 16.45 -4.80
C SER A 134 10.32 16.21 -3.29
N ARG A 135 9.10 16.37 -2.72
CA ARG A 135 8.80 16.08 -1.31
C ARG A 135 8.87 14.59 -0.94
N PHE A 136 8.83 13.68 -1.92
CA PHE A 136 8.79 12.24 -1.72
C PHE A 136 10.08 11.55 -2.19
N LYS A 137 11.17 11.78 -1.46
CA LYS A 137 12.47 11.19 -1.81
C LYS A 137 12.54 9.73 -1.39
N GLY A 138 12.95 8.86 -2.31
CA GLY A 138 13.22 7.44 -2.04
C GLY A 138 12.02 6.52 -2.21
N LEU A 139 10.88 7.02 -2.70
CA LEU A 139 9.68 6.22 -3.02
C LEU A 139 9.76 5.54 -4.39
N ASP A 140 10.66 5.97 -5.27
CA ASP A 140 10.80 5.41 -6.60
C ASP A 140 11.19 3.92 -6.58
N ASN A 141 10.65 3.18 -7.55
CA ASN A 141 10.94 1.78 -7.83
C ASN A 141 10.79 0.84 -6.62
N LYS A 142 9.80 1.10 -5.76
CA LYS A 142 9.44 0.21 -4.67
C LYS A 142 8.45 -0.84 -5.14
N GLU A 143 8.60 -2.06 -4.63
CA GLU A 143 7.74 -3.18 -5.02
C GLU A 143 6.46 -3.22 -4.20
N MET A 144 6.49 -2.66 -2.99
CA MET A 144 5.38 -2.64 -2.06
C MET A 144 5.13 -1.23 -1.52
N ILE A 145 3.85 -0.91 -1.29
CA ILE A 145 3.44 0.34 -0.65
C ILE A 145 4.03 0.49 0.76
N SER A 146 4.21 -0.62 1.49
CA SER A 146 4.83 -0.61 2.82
C SER A 146 6.28 -0.09 2.83
N GLU A 147 6.95 -0.07 1.68
CA GLU A 147 8.31 0.47 1.56
C GLU A 147 8.33 1.99 1.35
N TRP A 148 7.17 2.62 1.12
CA TRP A 148 7.04 4.07 1.00
C TRP A 148 7.15 4.73 2.37
N ARG A 149 8.34 5.25 2.66
CA ARG A 149 8.66 5.91 3.93
C ARG A 149 8.53 7.42 3.82
N PHE A 150 7.46 7.96 4.38
CA PHE A 150 7.20 9.40 4.49
C PHE A 150 7.98 9.98 5.66
N SER A 151 9.04 10.71 5.35
CA SER A 151 9.99 11.30 6.30
C SER A 151 10.07 12.82 6.13
N ALA A 152 10.69 13.50 7.09
CA ALA A 152 11.02 14.92 7.00
C ALA A 152 11.84 15.23 5.73
N GLY A 153 11.48 16.27 4.98
CA GLY A 153 11.89 16.46 3.57
C GLY A 153 13.41 16.54 3.31
N GLU A 154 14.21 16.92 4.31
CA GLU A 154 15.69 16.93 4.23
C GLU A 154 16.35 15.72 4.89
N ARG A 155 15.58 14.93 5.64
CA ARG A 155 16.09 13.86 6.52
C ARG A 155 15.61 12.49 6.07
N SER A 156 15.20 12.39 4.80
CA SER A 156 14.77 11.12 4.20
C SER A 156 15.88 10.08 4.24
N LEU A 157 15.52 8.90 4.74
CA LEU A 157 16.35 7.71 4.83
C LEU A 157 16.54 7.09 3.43
N ALA A 158 17.12 7.84 2.51
CA ALA A 158 17.63 7.28 1.26
C ALA A 158 19.01 6.63 1.54
N PRO A 159 19.30 5.43 1.00
CA PRO A 159 20.68 5.00 0.89
C PRO A 159 21.42 6.03 0.02
N ALA A 160 22.48 6.61 0.57
CA ALA A 160 23.32 7.56 -0.13
C ALA A 160 23.95 6.86 -1.35
N VAL A 161 23.37 7.06 -2.53
CA VAL A 161 24.15 6.99 -3.77
C VAL A 161 24.85 8.34 -3.89
N PRO A 162 26.20 8.41 -3.88
CA PRO A 162 26.89 9.67 -4.06
C PRO A 162 26.68 10.11 -5.52
N THR A 163 25.68 10.96 -5.76
CA THR A 163 25.73 11.84 -6.92
C THR A 163 26.75 12.91 -6.60
N THR A 164 27.96 12.70 -7.11
CA THR A 164 29.04 13.69 -7.12
C THR A 164 28.57 14.89 -7.93
N GLN A 165 28.02 15.90 -7.27
CA GLN A 165 27.96 17.25 -7.80
C GLN A 165 29.37 17.84 -7.72
N SER A 166 30.08 17.88 -8.86
CA SER A 166 31.23 18.76 -9.06
C SER A 166 30.79 19.92 -9.94
N GLY A 167 30.64 21.10 -9.35
CA GLY A 167 30.57 22.36 -10.08
C GLY A 167 31.98 22.89 -10.36
N GLY A 168 32.28 23.14 -11.64
CA GLY A 168 33.50 23.81 -12.08
C GLY A 168 33.84 23.50 -13.54
N PRO A 169 34.11 24.49 -14.42
CA PRO A 169 33.84 24.38 -15.86
C PRO A 169 35.00 23.83 -16.68
N GLY A 170 34.64 23.15 -17.77
CA GLY A 170 35.45 23.07 -18.99
C GLY A 170 36.24 21.78 -19.18
N VAL A 171 35.66 20.84 -19.93
CA VAL A 171 36.22 20.22 -21.15
C VAL A 171 35.18 19.23 -21.70
N PRO A 172 34.87 19.19 -23.01
CA PRO A 172 34.01 18.16 -23.55
C PRO A 172 34.76 16.80 -23.53
N PRO A 173 34.16 15.70 -23.03
CA PRO A 173 34.78 14.40 -23.18
C PRO A 173 34.60 13.91 -24.62
N ALA A 174 35.73 13.51 -25.21
CA ALA A 174 35.82 12.76 -26.46
C ALA A 174 35.01 11.44 -26.39
N PRO A 175 34.58 10.88 -27.53
CA PRO A 175 33.85 9.61 -27.54
C PRO A 175 34.73 8.47 -27.02
N PRO A 176 34.16 7.46 -26.33
CA PRO A 176 34.94 6.33 -25.85
C PRO A 176 35.41 5.47 -27.02
N VAL A 177 36.74 5.32 -27.12
CA VAL A 177 37.38 4.30 -27.94
C VAL A 177 36.99 2.95 -27.35
N GLN A 178 36.34 2.09 -28.14
CA GLN A 178 36.12 0.69 -27.82
C GLN A 178 37.47 -0.03 -27.81
N GLU A 179 37.86 -0.56 -26.65
CA GLU A 179 38.94 -1.53 -26.52
C GLU A 179 38.32 -2.93 -26.38
N PRO A 180 38.78 -3.94 -27.13
CA PRO A 180 38.12 -5.24 -27.24
C PRO A 180 38.28 -6.07 -25.96
N ALA A 181 37.21 -6.78 -25.60
CA ALA A 181 37.10 -7.62 -24.41
C ALA A 181 38.14 -8.76 -24.36
N PRO A 182 38.75 -9.05 -23.20
CA PRO A 182 39.30 -10.36 -22.94
C PRO A 182 38.16 -11.35 -22.60
N ALA A 183 38.21 -12.52 -23.22
CA ALA A 183 37.31 -13.62 -22.95
C ALA A 183 37.44 -14.09 -21.48
N VAL A 184 36.32 -14.12 -20.76
CA VAL A 184 36.20 -14.74 -19.44
C VAL A 184 35.16 -15.85 -19.53
N ALA A 185 35.51 -16.97 -18.89
CA ALA A 185 34.95 -18.32 -18.88
C ALA A 185 33.41 -18.47 -18.89
N PRO A 186 32.90 -19.64 -19.34
CA PRO A 186 31.48 -19.97 -19.18
C PRO A 186 31.07 -19.96 -17.70
N PRO A 187 29.82 -19.61 -17.39
CA PRO A 187 29.31 -19.58 -16.02
C PRO A 187 29.38 -20.99 -15.39
N PRO A 188 29.57 -21.11 -14.06
CA PRO A 188 29.40 -22.39 -13.38
C PRO A 188 27.95 -22.90 -13.57
N PRO A 189 27.74 -24.22 -13.58
CA PRO A 189 26.39 -24.78 -13.65
C PRO A 189 25.55 -24.29 -12.48
N ALA A 190 24.28 -23.97 -12.77
CA ALA A 190 23.29 -23.59 -11.77
C ALA A 190 23.27 -24.60 -10.61
N PRO A 191 23.08 -24.15 -9.35
CA PRO A 191 22.69 -25.08 -8.31
C PRO A 191 21.41 -25.78 -8.74
N ALA A 192 21.38 -27.10 -8.58
CA ALA A 192 20.19 -27.92 -8.76
C ALA A 192 19.00 -27.30 -8.01
N PRO A 193 17.75 -27.52 -8.45
CA PRO A 193 16.58 -27.08 -7.72
C PRO A 193 16.66 -27.64 -6.30
N GLU A 194 16.87 -26.74 -5.34
CA GLU A 194 16.76 -27.03 -3.93
C GLU A 194 15.34 -27.51 -3.71
N ALA A 195 15.24 -28.72 -3.15
CA ALA A 195 13.99 -29.43 -2.97
C ALA A 195 12.94 -28.51 -2.33
N GLU A 196 11.80 -28.46 -2.99
CA GLU A 196 10.53 -28.04 -2.42
C GLU A 196 10.42 -28.60 -0.99
N PRO A 197 10.23 -27.76 0.05
CA PRO A 197 10.01 -28.30 1.38
C PRO A 197 8.75 -29.17 1.30
N GLU A 198 8.90 -30.46 1.59
CA GLU A 198 7.78 -31.38 1.71
C GLU A 198 6.65 -30.71 2.51
N PRO A 199 5.40 -30.79 2.05
CA PRO A 199 4.28 -30.33 2.85
C PRO A 199 4.29 -31.17 4.14
N LYS A 200 4.55 -30.51 5.28
CA LYS A 200 4.32 -31.11 6.60
C LYS A 200 2.90 -31.68 6.60
N PRO A 201 2.67 -32.94 7.03
CA PRO A 201 1.33 -33.46 7.12
C PRO A 201 0.50 -32.54 8.01
N VAL A 202 -0.56 -31.99 7.43
CA VAL A 202 -1.63 -31.33 8.16
C VAL A 202 -2.14 -32.35 9.18
N PRO A 203 -2.19 -32.03 10.49
CA PRO A 203 -2.90 -32.90 11.42
C PRO A 203 -4.34 -32.98 10.95
N GLU A 204 -4.77 -34.20 10.66
CA GLU A 204 -6.15 -34.56 10.37
C GLU A 204 -7.07 -33.91 11.41
N PRO A 205 -8.16 -33.23 11.00
CA PRO A 205 -9.07 -32.66 11.98
C PRO A 205 -9.62 -33.81 12.83
N GLU A 206 -9.40 -33.74 14.15
CA GLU A 206 -10.11 -34.57 15.11
C GLU A 206 -11.61 -34.51 14.78
N PRO A 207 -12.33 -35.66 14.78
CA PRO A 207 -13.75 -35.64 14.56
C PRO A 207 -14.41 -34.76 15.64
N GLU A 208 -15.18 -33.76 15.18
CA GLU A 208 -16.04 -32.95 16.05
C GLU A 208 -16.83 -33.88 16.99
N PRO A 209 -16.90 -33.58 18.30
CA PRO A 209 -17.81 -34.31 19.17
C PRO A 209 -19.24 -34.10 18.67
N GLU A 210 -19.96 -35.21 18.49
CA GLU A 210 -21.38 -35.23 18.17
C GLU A 210 -22.15 -34.21 19.04
N PRO A 211 -23.12 -33.48 18.48
CA PRO A 211 -23.94 -32.59 19.28
C PRO A 211 -24.72 -33.42 20.31
N GLU A 212 -24.44 -33.14 21.57
CA GLU A 212 -25.21 -33.56 22.73
C GLU A 212 -26.69 -33.23 22.48
N PRO A 213 -27.65 -34.16 22.66
CA PRO A 213 -29.05 -33.86 22.44
C PRO A 213 -29.51 -32.79 23.43
N GLU A 214 -29.97 -31.64 22.91
CA GLU A 214 -30.66 -30.62 23.70
C GLU A 214 -31.80 -31.29 24.51
N PRO A 215 -31.96 -30.95 25.79
CA PRO A 215 -33.11 -31.41 26.55
C PRO A 215 -34.39 -30.82 25.97
N GLU A 216 -35.38 -31.69 25.71
CA GLU A 216 -36.74 -31.30 25.34
C GLU A 216 -37.24 -30.14 26.22
N PRO A 217 -37.90 -29.11 25.65
CA PRO A 217 -38.66 -28.19 26.47
C PRO A 217 -39.78 -28.98 27.12
N ALA A 218 -39.76 -29.05 28.45
CA ALA A 218 -40.88 -29.54 29.24
C ALA A 218 -42.14 -28.80 28.81
N GLU A 219 -42.99 -29.51 28.08
CA GLU A 219 -44.36 -29.15 27.79
C GLU A 219 -45.07 -28.95 29.13
N GLN A 220 -45.17 -27.69 29.57
CA GLN A 220 -46.11 -27.28 30.61
C GLN A 220 -47.51 -27.52 30.06
N ALA A 221 -47.96 -28.76 30.18
CA ALA A 221 -49.36 -29.10 30.14
C ALA A 221 -50.04 -28.37 31.30
N ALA A 222 -50.73 -27.29 30.95
CA ALA A 222 -51.83 -26.76 31.71
C ALA A 222 -52.80 -27.90 32.04
N SER A 223 -53.00 -28.16 33.33
CA SER A 223 -54.10 -28.98 33.81
C SER A 223 -55.15 -28.05 34.41
N PRO A 224 -56.36 -27.96 33.85
CA PRO A 224 -57.53 -27.49 34.56
C PRO A 224 -58.23 -28.66 35.27
N ALA A 225 -58.85 -28.34 36.41
CA ALA A 225 -59.73 -29.13 37.29
C ALA A 225 -59.07 -29.69 38.56
#